data_AF-A0A6F8Y5I3-F1
#
_entry.id   AF-A0A6F8Y5I3-F1
#
_cell.length_a   1.000
_cell.length_b   1.000
_cell.length_c   1.000
_cell.angle_alpha   90.00
_cell.angle_beta   90.00
_cell.angle_gamma   90.00
#
_symmetry.space_group_name_H-M   'P 1'
#
loop_
_entity.id
_entity.type
_entity.pdbx_description
1 polymer ?
#
loop_
_entity_poly.entity_id
_entity_poly.type
_entity_poly.pdbx_seq_one_letter_code
_entity_poly.pdbx_strand_id
1 'polypeptide(L)'
;MVDIDGAIGFVVARGDAVDRARLSYLRTGAVPGEDILTTAEIGQAPAGGWPARWGAEVGSIDATCFRLAELDDLGALGRPAACRALDWLASRQHDSMWEEDESLAREAPPWAQPGDPEARLYLTANAAFWLTVSDLDAGWGGGRYGAQLRTAAQAITAHIGEDGSWKSFLASAWLSVAVLHRQEMFYESARIQITLGDRLGQMSPADVASMASTLRRVGVAVDEWLLTAARRRLAETQRSDGGWTSDDGSAFDVHTTLAAIRATR
;
A
#
# COMPACT_ATOMS: atom_id res chain seq x y z
N MET A 1 -19.42 -15.58 -2.51
CA MET A 1 -18.52 -15.21 -3.63
C MET A 1 -18.57 -13.70 -3.72
N VAL A 2 -17.46 -13.03 -4.06
CA VAL A 2 -17.46 -11.57 -4.24
C VAL A 2 -18.24 -11.23 -5.51
N ASP A 3 -19.18 -10.29 -5.41
CA ASP A 3 -19.91 -9.71 -6.53
C ASP A 3 -19.07 -8.60 -7.18
N ILE A 4 -18.25 -8.99 -8.17
CA ILE A 4 -17.35 -8.06 -8.87
C ILE A 4 -18.13 -7.06 -9.72
N ASP A 5 -19.26 -7.46 -10.31
CA ASP A 5 -20.07 -6.55 -11.12
C ASP A 5 -20.74 -5.48 -10.25
N GLY A 6 -21.21 -5.86 -9.06
CA GLY A 6 -21.68 -4.92 -8.04
C GLY A 6 -20.59 -3.92 -7.62
N ALA A 7 -19.37 -4.40 -7.35
CA ALA A 7 -18.24 -3.55 -6.98
C ALA A 7 -17.86 -2.55 -8.10
N ILE A 8 -17.86 -3.00 -9.36
CA ILE A 8 -17.65 -2.15 -10.53
C ILE A 8 -18.75 -1.07 -10.60
N GLY A 9 -20.01 -1.46 -10.43
CA GLY A 9 -21.15 -0.56 -10.42
C GLY A 9 -21.05 0.51 -9.33
N PHE A 10 -20.62 0.12 -8.13
CA PHE A 10 -20.38 1.03 -7.02
C PHE A 10 -19.35 2.13 -7.37
N VAL A 11 -18.18 1.73 -7.89
CA VAL A 11 -17.12 2.68 -8.26
C VAL A 11 -17.57 3.60 -9.40
N VAL A 12 -18.28 3.09 -10.40
CA VAL A 12 -18.81 3.92 -11.50
C VAL A 12 -19.77 4.99 -10.97
N ALA A 13 -20.63 4.62 -10.03
CA ALA A 13 -21.67 5.49 -9.47
C ALA A 13 -21.12 6.51 -8.45
N ARG A 14 -20.08 6.16 -7.69
CA ARG A 14 -19.59 6.96 -6.54
C ARG A 14 -18.23 7.58 -6.74
N GLY A 15 -17.38 7.01 -7.60
CA GLY A 15 -16.03 7.50 -7.83
C GLY A 15 -16.00 8.79 -8.64
N ASP A 16 -14.91 9.53 -8.51
CA ASP A 16 -14.63 10.67 -9.37
C ASP A 16 -14.05 10.24 -10.74
N ALA A 17 -13.51 11.20 -11.50
CA ALA A 17 -12.90 10.89 -12.80
C ALA A 17 -11.61 10.06 -12.67
N VAL A 18 -10.81 10.30 -11.63
CA VAL A 18 -9.58 9.55 -11.34
C VAL A 18 -9.93 8.14 -10.87
N ASP A 19 -10.91 7.97 -10.00
CA ASP A 19 -11.36 6.65 -9.53
C ASP A 19 -11.89 5.78 -10.66
N ARG A 20 -12.68 6.35 -11.58
CA ARG A 20 -13.15 5.61 -12.76
C ARG A 20 -12.01 5.24 -13.71
N ALA A 21 -10.99 6.08 -13.82
CA ALA A 21 -9.79 5.75 -14.59
C ALA A 21 -8.97 4.63 -13.92
N ARG A 22 -8.81 4.68 -12.59
CA ARG A 22 -8.22 3.59 -11.78
C ARG A 22 -8.94 2.27 -12.02
N LEU A 23 -10.28 2.28 -11.96
CA LEU A 23 -11.10 1.11 -12.27
C LEU A 23 -10.86 0.60 -13.71
N SER A 24 -10.81 1.50 -14.69
CA SER A 24 -10.62 1.16 -16.10
C SER A 24 -9.26 0.51 -16.34
N TYR A 25 -8.20 1.11 -15.80
CA TYR A 25 -6.84 0.58 -15.89
C TYR A 25 -6.74 -0.76 -15.18
N LEU A 26 -7.29 -0.89 -13.97
CA LEU A 26 -7.39 -2.18 -13.31
C LEU A 26 -8.04 -3.15 -14.29
N ARG A 27 -9.32 -3.00 -14.63
CA ARG A 27 -10.08 -4.01 -15.41
C ARG A 27 -9.45 -4.42 -16.74
N THR A 28 -8.86 -3.50 -17.48
CA THR A 28 -8.51 -3.71 -18.90
C THR A 28 -7.09 -3.32 -19.28
N GLY A 29 -6.32 -2.73 -18.37
CA GLY A 29 -5.03 -2.10 -18.69
C GLY A 29 -5.16 -0.82 -19.51
N ALA A 30 -6.37 -0.25 -19.61
CA ALA A 30 -6.61 0.97 -20.37
C ALA A 30 -5.84 2.15 -19.76
N VAL A 31 -4.89 2.69 -20.52
CA VAL A 31 -4.07 3.82 -20.12
C VAL A 31 -4.95 5.08 -19.98
N PRO A 32 -4.96 5.75 -18.82
CA PRO A 32 -5.73 6.98 -18.62
C PRO A 32 -5.26 8.14 -19.51
N GLY A 33 -6.15 9.12 -19.72
CA GLY A 33 -5.80 10.37 -20.40
C GLY A 33 -4.77 11.18 -19.61
N GLU A 34 -3.97 12.01 -20.31
CA GLU A 34 -2.91 12.81 -19.71
C GLU A 34 -3.44 13.84 -18.70
N ASP A 35 -4.66 14.33 -18.89
CA ASP A 35 -5.37 15.22 -17.97
C ASP A 35 -5.69 14.53 -16.63
N ILE A 36 -6.12 13.27 -16.67
CA ILE A 36 -6.36 12.46 -15.48
C ILE A 36 -5.06 12.18 -14.74
N LEU A 37 -4.00 11.80 -15.48
CA LEU A 37 -2.68 11.55 -14.90
C LEU A 37 -2.12 12.81 -14.27
N THR A 38 -2.21 13.95 -14.97
CA THR A 38 -1.81 15.26 -14.43
C THR A 38 -2.57 15.57 -13.15
N THR A 39 -3.89 15.31 -13.11
CA THR A 39 -4.74 15.54 -11.93
C THR A 39 -4.31 14.67 -10.74
N ALA A 40 -3.99 13.39 -10.98
CA ALA A 40 -3.51 12.48 -9.94
C ALA A 40 -2.11 12.88 -9.41
N GLU A 41 -1.29 13.54 -10.24
CA GLU A 41 0.08 13.93 -9.89
C GLU A 41 0.17 15.31 -9.19
N ILE A 42 -0.92 16.09 -9.12
CA ILE A 42 -0.86 17.46 -8.56
C ILE A 42 -0.44 17.44 -7.08
N GLY A 43 0.29 18.47 -6.68
CA GLY A 43 0.61 18.74 -5.28
C GLY A 43 1.93 18.12 -4.83
N GLN A 44 2.70 17.51 -5.73
CA GLN A 44 4.04 17.00 -5.40
C GLN A 44 4.95 18.16 -5.01
N ALA A 45 5.64 18.04 -3.87
CA ALA A 45 6.62 19.03 -3.44
C ALA A 45 7.85 19.03 -4.38
N PRO A 46 8.60 20.14 -4.47
CA PRO A 46 9.79 20.22 -5.33
C PRO A 46 10.84 19.14 -5.04
N ALA A 47 10.92 18.66 -3.79
CA ALA A 47 11.82 17.59 -3.37
C ALA A 47 11.41 16.19 -3.88
N GLY A 48 10.18 16.00 -4.36
CA GLY A 48 9.68 14.75 -4.93
C GLY A 48 8.65 14.00 -4.07
N GLY A 49 8.59 14.22 -2.76
CA GLY A 49 7.50 13.68 -1.93
C GLY A 49 6.19 14.44 -2.11
N TRP A 50 5.06 13.82 -1.78
CA TRP A 50 3.80 14.54 -1.59
C TRP A 50 3.63 14.95 -0.13
N PRO A 51 3.21 16.20 0.14
CA PRO A 51 2.93 16.65 1.49
C PRO A 51 1.64 16.03 2.04
N ALA A 52 1.56 15.86 3.36
CA ALA A 52 0.33 15.41 4.04
C ALA A 52 -0.81 16.43 3.92
N ARG A 53 -0.48 17.71 3.76
CA ARG A 53 -1.42 18.80 3.51
C ARG A 53 -1.13 19.46 2.17
N TRP A 54 -2.18 19.73 1.42
CA TRP A 54 -2.08 20.51 0.19
C TRP A 54 -1.36 21.84 0.40
N GLY A 55 -0.38 22.13 -0.46
CA GLY A 55 0.38 23.38 -0.46
C GLY A 55 1.49 23.47 0.58
N ALA A 56 1.73 22.43 1.39
CA ALA A 56 2.92 22.38 2.24
C ALA A 56 4.17 22.02 1.43
N GLU A 57 5.34 22.47 1.92
CA GLU A 57 6.62 22.30 1.23
C GLU A 57 7.32 20.99 1.60
N VAL A 58 7.01 20.44 2.78
CA VAL A 58 7.62 19.23 3.32
C VAL A 58 6.79 18.02 2.90
N GLY A 59 7.43 17.10 2.17
CA GLY A 59 6.83 15.82 1.80
C GLY A 59 6.64 14.92 3.02
N SER A 60 5.52 14.19 3.05
CA SER A 60 5.24 13.14 4.03
C SER A 60 5.45 11.78 3.38
N ILE A 61 6.08 10.86 4.11
CA ILE A 61 6.29 9.49 3.67
C ILE A 61 4.94 8.78 3.50
N ASP A 62 4.05 8.89 4.48
CA ASP A 62 2.71 8.29 4.43
C ASP A 62 1.91 8.79 3.23
N ALA A 63 1.82 10.12 3.08
CA ALA A 63 1.09 10.74 1.97
C ALA A 63 1.70 10.38 0.59
N THR A 64 3.03 10.27 0.52
CA THR A 64 3.72 9.83 -0.70
C THR A 64 3.37 8.38 -1.04
N CYS A 65 3.37 7.48 -0.05
CA CYS A 65 2.99 6.08 -0.25
C CYS A 65 1.51 5.96 -0.68
N PHE A 66 0.63 6.77 -0.09
CA PHE A 66 -0.77 6.84 -0.51
C PHE A 66 -0.91 7.27 -1.99
N ARG A 67 -0.18 8.30 -2.43
CA ARG A 67 -0.20 8.74 -3.84
C ARG A 67 0.38 7.69 -4.78
N LEU A 68 1.43 6.98 -4.39
CA LEU A 68 1.95 5.86 -5.18
C LEU A 68 0.91 4.74 -5.33
N ALA A 69 0.07 4.49 -4.32
CA ALA A 69 -1.03 3.53 -4.42
C ALA A 69 -2.07 3.89 -5.50
N GLU A 70 -2.42 5.18 -5.59
CA GLU A 70 -3.33 5.68 -6.62
C GLU A 70 -2.69 5.63 -8.01
N LEU A 71 -1.41 5.96 -8.12
CA LEU A 71 -0.67 5.90 -9.39
C LEU A 71 -0.45 4.45 -9.86
N ASP A 72 -0.25 3.49 -8.96
CA ASP A 72 -0.21 2.05 -9.32
C ASP A 72 -1.53 1.60 -9.95
N ASP A 73 -2.67 2.06 -9.41
CA ASP A 73 -3.99 1.80 -10.00
C ASP A 73 -4.23 2.47 -11.35
N LEU A 74 -3.38 3.41 -11.75
CA LEU A 74 -3.41 4.08 -13.06
C LEU A 74 -2.36 3.55 -14.03
N GLY A 75 -1.51 2.59 -13.60
CA GLY A 75 -0.35 2.14 -14.38
C GLY A 75 0.73 3.22 -14.53
N ALA A 76 0.79 4.14 -13.57
CA ALA A 76 1.54 5.39 -13.68
C ALA A 76 2.85 5.41 -12.89
N LEU A 77 3.28 4.28 -12.30
CA LEU A 77 4.53 4.22 -11.51
C LEU A 77 5.80 4.52 -12.32
N GLY A 78 5.76 4.32 -13.65
CA GLY A 78 6.86 4.67 -14.56
C GLY A 78 6.90 6.15 -14.96
N ARG A 79 5.95 6.98 -14.49
CA ARG A 79 5.91 8.40 -14.85
C ARG A 79 6.92 9.23 -14.04
N PRO A 80 7.36 10.39 -14.56
CA PRO A 80 8.37 11.21 -13.89
C PRO A 80 8.02 11.59 -12.45
N ALA A 81 6.74 11.86 -12.14
CA ALA A 81 6.31 12.19 -10.79
C ALA A 81 6.51 11.00 -9.83
N ALA A 82 6.04 9.80 -10.20
CA ALA A 82 6.24 8.59 -9.40
C ALA A 82 7.73 8.24 -9.23
N CYS A 83 8.53 8.32 -10.31
CA CYS A 83 9.97 8.07 -10.21
C CYS A 83 10.67 9.04 -9.24
N ARG A 84 10.32 10.34 -9.28
CA ARG A 84 10.87 11.32 -8.32
C ARG A 84 10.47 11.00 -6.88
N ALA A 85 9.24 10.53 -6.66
CA ALA A 85 8.78 10.16 -5.33
C ALA A 85 9.47 8.91 -4.78
N LEU A 86 9.70 7.90 -5.63
CA LEU A 86 10.47 6.71 -5.27
C LEU A 86 11.93 7.06 -4.95
N ASP A 87 12.55 7.94 -5.74
CA ASP A 87 13.89 8.45 -5.48
C ASP A 87 13.95 9.26 -4.18
N TRP A 88 12.94 10.08 -3.94
CA TRP A 88 12.79 10.82 -2.69
C TRP A 88 12.66 9.86 -1.50
N LEU A 89 11.78 8.85 -1.57
CA LEU A 89 11.66 7.82 -0.54
C LEU A 89 13.00 7.13 -0.29
N ALA A 90 13.69 6.68 -1.34
CA ALA A 90 14.99 6.03 -1.21
C ALA A 90 16.04 6.94 -0.54
N SER A 91 16.00 8.25 -0.79
CA SER A 91 16.90 9.24 -0.16
C SER A 91 16.58 9.53 1.31
N ARG A 92 15.34 9.25 1.75
CA ARG A 92 14.87 9.48 3.12
C ARG A 92 15.20 8.35 4.09
N GLN A 93 15.74 7.23 3.60
CA GLN A 93 16.14 6.13 4.50
C GLN A 93 17.23 6.61 5.46
N HIS A 94 17.02 6.40 6.76
CA HIS A 94 17.99 6.68 7.81
C HIS A 94 18.00 5.54 8.84
N ASP A 95 19.20 5.08 9.21
CA ASP A 95 19.39 3.87 10.03
C ASP A 95 18.59 2.67 9.53
N SER A 96 18.55 2.49 8.20
CA SER A 96 17.79 1.43 7.51
C SER A 96 16.27 1.51 7.63
N MET A 97 15.73 2.57 8.25
CA MET A 97 14.31 2.76 8.52
C MET A 97 13.82 4.07 7.89
N TRP A 98 12.51 4.29 7.93
CA TRP A 98 11.85 5.53 7.52
C TRP A 98 11.02 6.08 8.65
N GLU A 99 11.03 7.41 8.76
CA GLU A 99 10.25 8.17 9.72
C GLU A 99 9.85 9.50 9.08
N GLU A 100 8.69 10.03 9.47
CA GLU A 100 8.28 11.36 9.06
C GLU A 100 9.25 12.44 9.55
N ASP A 101 9.27 13.57 8.86
CA ASP A 101 10.03 14.72 9.30
C ASP A 101 9.48 15.27 10.63
N GLU A 102 10.37 15.62 11.57
CA GLU A 102 9.99 16.12 12.90
C GLU A 102 9.08 17.37 12.81
N SER A 103 9.22 18.18 11.75
CA SER A 103 8.36 19.35 11.52
C SER A 103 6.88 19.00 11.33
N LEU A 104 6.56 17.76 10.95
CA LEU A 104 5.19 17.26 10.75
C LEU A 104 4.54 16.79 12.06
N ALA A 105 5.28 16.69 13.16
CA ALA A 105 4.83 16.06 14.40
C ALA A 105 3.55 16.63 15.02
N ARG A 106 3.23 17.91 14.77
CA ARG A 106 2.01 18.55 15.31
C ARG A 106 0.72 18.10 14.62
N GLU A 107 0.84 17.58 13.40
CA GLU A 107 -0.27 17.31 12.51
C GLU A 107 -0.30 15.84 12.07
N ALA A 108 0.75 15.09 12.40
CA ALA A 108 0.89 13.70 12.07
C ALA A 108 -0.20 12.86 12.77
N PRO A 109 -0.89 11.95 12.04
CA PRO A 109 -1.71 10.94 12.68
C PRO A 109 -0.83 9.94 13.46
N PRO A 110 -1.42 9.12 14.36
CA PRO A 110 -0.66 8.20 15.19
C PRO A 110 0.28 7.26 14.41
N TRP A 111 -0.12 6.82 13.22
CA TRP A 111 0.70 5.91 12.39
C TRP A 111 1.85 6.58 11.64
N ALA A 112 1.90 7.91 11.62
CA ALA A 112 2.95 8.67 10.97
C ALA A 112 3.68 9.60 11.97
N GLN A 113 3.48 9.40 13.28
CA GLN A 113 4.05 10.25 14.31
C GLN A 113 5.58 10.14 14.34
N PRO A 114 6.34 11.24 14.10
CA PRO A 114 7.79 11.25 14.27
C PRO A 114 8.19 10.89 15.71
N GLY A 115 9.29 10.13 15.85
CA GLY A 115 9.81 9.61 17.11
C GLY A 115 9.04 8.43 17.71
N ASP A 116 7.89 8.03 17.16
CA ASP A 116 7.14 6.87 17.64
C ASP A 116 7.66 5.56 16.99
N PRO A 117 8.11 4.56 17.76
CA PRO A 117 8.65 3.32 17.20
C PRO A 117 7.65 2.50 16.38
N GLU A 118 6.36 2.54 16.74
CA GLU A 118 5.32 1.81 16.03
C GLU A 118 5.06 2.47 14.66
N ALA A 119 4.99 3.79 14.60
CA ALA A 119 4.90 4.56 13.37
C ALA A 119 6.13 4.36 12.48
N ARG A 120 7.34 4.36 13.07
CA ARG A 120 8.58 4.13 12.34
C ARG A 120 8.61 2.75 11.65
N LEU A 121 8.13 1.70 12.32
CA LEU A 121 8.03 0.37 11.70
C LEU A 121 7.01 0.37 10.55
N TYR A 122 5.85 1.02 10.73
CA TYR A 122 4.84 1.16 9.69
C TYR A 122 5.39 1.87 8.45
N LEU A 123 5.98 3.05 8.63
CA LEU A 123 6.53 3.86 7.54
C LEU A 123 7.69 3.14 6.83
N THR A 124 8.51 2.40 7.57
CA THR A 124 9.56 1.55 7.00
C THR A 124 8.96 0.47 6.10
N ALA A 125 7.97 -0.27 6.58
CA ALA A 125 7.32 -1.31 5.79
C ALA A 125 6.60 -0.72 4.55
N ASN A 126 5.95 0.44 4.70
CA ASN A 126 5.22 1.11 3.62
C ASN A 126 6.16 1.65 2.54
N ALA A 127 7.21 2.39 2.92
CA ALA A 127 8.21 2.90 1.99
C ALA A 127 8.95 1.76 1.27
N ALA A 128 9.40 0.74 2.02
CA ALA A 128 10.08 -0.41 1.45
C ALA A 128 9.18 -1.22 0.51
N PHE A 129 7.87 -1.31 0.79
CA PHE A 129 6.91 -1.94 -0.12
C PHE A 129 6.87 -1.22 -1.48
N TRP A 130 6.79 0.12 -1.51
CA TRP A 130 6.76 0.85 -2.78
C TRP A 130 8.07 0.79 -3.57
N LEU A 131 9.21 0.81 -2.89
CA LEU A 131 10.50 0.57 -3.53
C LEU A 131 10.59 -0.86 -4.10
N THR A 132 10.03 -1.85 -3.39
CA THR A 132 9.93 -3.24 -3.85
C THR A 132 9.06 -3.36 -5.10
N VAL A 133 7.91 -2.68 -5.12
CA VAL A 133 7.00 -2.65 -6.27
C VAL A 133 7.66 -2.02 -7.49
N SER A 134 8.39 -0.92 -7.31
CA SER A 134 9.14 -0.30 -8.42
C SER A 134 10.22 -1.23 -8.98
N ASP A 135 10.95 -1.94 -8.12
CA ASP A 135 11.99 -2.88 -8.57
C ASP A 135 11.39 -4.09 -9.30
N LEU A 136 10.19 -4.53 -8.89
CA LEU A 136 9.43 -5.57 -9.60
C LEU A 136 9.05 -5.15 -11.01
N ASP A 137 8.53 -3.93 -11.18
CA ASP A 137 8.07 -3.43 -12.47
C ASP A 137 9.22 -3.15 -13.45
N ALA A 138 10.41 -2.82 -12.94
CA ALA A 138 11.61 -2.61 -13.75
C ALA A 138 12.18 -3.91 -14.37
N GLY A 139 11.77 -5.09 -13.88
CA GLY A 139 12.17 -6.39 -14.40
C GLY A 139 13.56 -6.87 -13.95
N TRP A 140 14.16 -7.78 -14.74
CA TRP A 140 15.42 -8.45 -14.39
C TRP A 140 16.63 -7.53 -14.63
N GLY A 141 17.23 -6.99 -13.56
CA GLY A 141 18.41 -6.11 -13.71
C GLY A 141 19.09 -5.63 -12.44
N GLY A 142 18.80 -6.22 -11.27
CA GLY A 142 19.23 -5.67 -9.99
C GLY A 142 18.44 -4.40 -9.68
N GLY A 143 17.50 -4.50 -8.74
CA GLY A 143 16.61 -3.41 -8.38
C GLY A 143 17.36 -2.12 -8.03
N ARG A 144 16.85 -0.98 -8.51
CA ARG A 144 17.42 0.35 -8.29
C ARG A 144 17.60 0.65 -6.79
N TYR A 145 16.77 0.04 -5.96
CA TYR A 145 16.71 0.26 -4.52
C TYR A 145 17.19 -0.94 -3.70
N GLY A 146 17.87 -1.91 -4.33
CA GLY A 146 18.21 -3.19 -3.69
C GLY A 146 19.07 -3.07 -2.41
N ALA A 147 19.89 -2.03 -2.27
CA ALA A 147 20.64 -1.80 -1.04
C ALA A 147 19.72 -1.36 0.11
N GLN A 148 18.85 -0.39 -0.15
CA GLN A 148 17.86 0.12 0.79
C GLN A 148 16.89 -1.00 1.23
N LEU A 149 16.43 -1.81 0.28
CA LEU A 149 15.51 -2.91 0.55
C LEU A 149 16.13 -4.00 1.43
N ARG A 150 17.40 -4.37 1.21
CA ARG A 150 18.08 -5.37 2.04
C ARG A 150 18.21 -4.91 3.49
N THR A 151 18.63 -3.67 3.72
CA THR A 151 18.79 -3.16 5.09
C THR A 151 17.44 -2.93 5.77
N ALA A 152 16.43 -2.48 5.02
CA ALA A 152 15.07 -2.35 5.50
C ALA A 152 14.48 -3.70 5.95
N ALA A 153 14.65 -4.75 5.13
CA ALA A 153 14.16 -6.08 5.46
C ALA A 153 14.80 -6.61 6.75
N GLN A 154 16.13 -6.45 6.91
CA GLN A 154 16.81 -6.80 8.16
C GLN A 154 16.26 -6.02 9.35
N ALA A 155 16.06 -4.71 9.20
CA ALA A 155 15.52 -3.87 10.26
C ALA A 155 14.08 -4.27 10.63
N ILE A 156 13.23 -4.60 9.64
CA ILE A 156 11.89 -5.14 9.85
C ILE A 156 11.97 -6.44 10.66
N THR A 157 12.81 -7.40 10.26
CA THR A 157 12.91 -8.69 10.97
C THR A 157 13.35 -8.56 12.41
N ALA A 158 14.17 -7.56 12.74
CA ALA A 158 14.57 -7.27 14.11
C ALA A 158 13.41 -6.82 15.02
N HIS A 159 12.29 -6.37 14.44
CA HIS A 159 11.07 -5.95 15.15
C HIS A 159 9.98 -7.04 15.18
N ILE A 160 10.22 -8.19 14.56
CA ILE A 160 9.27 -9.33 14.57
C ILE A 160 9.69 -10.32 15.66
N GLY A 161 8.83 -10.50 16.66
CA GLY A 161 9.02 -11.49 17.73
C GLY A 161 8.99 -12.91 17.19
N GLU A 162 9.67 -13.85 17.86
CA GLU A 162 9.86 -15.26 17.42
C GLU A 162 8.56 -16.00 17.04
N ASP A 163 7.42 -15.59 17.60
CA ASP A 163 6.08 -16.10 17.34
C ASP A 163 5.40 -15.48 16.09
N GLY A 164 6.05 -14.53 15.41
CA GLY A 164 5.49 -13.79 14.29
C GLY A 164 4.77 -12.51 14.70
N SER A 165 4.72 -12.20 16.01
CA SER A 165 4.13 -10.97 16.52
C SER A 165 4.97 -9.73 16.20
N TRP A 166 4.31 -8.58 16.12
CA TRP A 166 4.94 -7.28 15.95
C TRP A 166 4.26 -6.28 16.88
N LYS A 167 4.98 -5.21 17.24
CA LYS A 167 4.46 -4.08 18.01
C LYS A 167 4.38 -2.86 17.11
N SER A 168 3.30 -2.76 16.35
CA SER A 168 2.99 -1.63 15.47
C SER A 168 1.55 -1.79 14.95
N PHE A 169 1.12 -0.83 14.14
CA PHE A 169 -0.12 -0.86 13.38
C PHE A 169 -0.27 -2.16 12.57
N LEU A 170 -1.51 -2.59 12.39
CA LEU A 170 -1.81 -3.85 11.70
C LEU A 170 -1.22 -3.89 10.27
N ALA A 171 -1.25 -2.74 9.58
CA ALA A 171 -0.74 -2.62 8.23
C ALA A 171 0.75 -2.93 8.07
N SER A 172 1.54 -2.68 9.12
CA SER A 172 2.97 -2.98 9.14
C SER A 172 3.24 -4.45 8.86
N ALA A 173 2.34 -5.36 9.27
CA ALA A 173 2.52 -6.79 9.07
C ALA A 173 2.41 -7.21 7.61
N TRP A 174 1.34 -6.86 6.89
CA TRP A 174 1.20 -7.32 5.50
C TRP A 174 2.16 -6.60 4.55
N LEU A 175 2.51 -5.35 4.84
CA LEU A 175 3.57 -4.63 4.13
C LEU A 175 4.93 -5.32 4.35
N SER A 176 5.21 -5.72 5.59
CA SER A 176 6.42 -6.49 5.93
C SER A 176 6.44 -7.86 5.26
N VAL A 177 5.33 -8.60 5.25
CA VAL A 177 5.21 -9.87 4.50
C VAL A 177 5.60 -9.66 3.04
N ALA A 178 5.10 -8.60 2.41
CA ALA A 178 5.38 -8.30 1.02
C ALA A 178 6.87 -8.01 0.76
N VAL A 179 7.48 -7.16 1.60
CA VAL A 179 8.92 -6.83 1.51
C VAL A 179 9.78 -8.08 1.74
N LEU A 180 9.53 -8.82 2.82
CA LEU A 180 10.29 -10.02 3.19
C LEU A 180 10.18 -11.14 2.15
N HIS A 181 8.97 -11.36 1.62
CA HIS A 181 8.74 -12.33 0.55
C HIS A 181 9.59 -12.02 -0.69
N ARG A 182 9.69 -10.73 -1.05
CA ARG A 182 10.49 -10.29 -2.20
C ARG A 182 11.99 -10.25 -1.96
N GLN A 183 12.41 -10.19 -0.69
CA GLN A 183 13.81 -10.37 -0.29
C GLN A 183 14.14 -11.84 0.01
N GLU A 184 13.27 -12.79 -0.36
CA GLU A 184 13.46 -14.24 -0.17
C GLU A 184 13.60 -14.67 1.31
N MET A 185 13.15 -13.83 2.23
CA MET A 185 13.06 -14.10 3.68
C MET A 185 11.74 -14.83 3.98
N PHE A 186 11.57 -15.99 3.35
CA PHE A 186 10.29 -16.72 3.32
C PHE A 186 9.86 -17.22 4.70
N TYR A 187 10.80 -17.58 5.56
CA TYR A 187 10.48 -18.06 6.91
C TYR A 187 9.88 -16.95 7.78
N GLU A 188 10.50 -15.77 7.77
CA GLU A 188 10.05 -14.60 8.50
C GLU A 188 8.71 -14.08 7.93
N SER A 189 8.58 -14.05 6.61
CA SER A 189 7.32 -13.74 5.92
C SER A 189 6.20 -14.69 6.36
N ALA A 190 6.42 -16.00 6.30
CA ALA A 190 5.42 -17.01 6.65
C ALA A 190 4.94 -16.92 8.11
N ARG A 191 5.83 -16.60 9.05
CA ARG A 191 5.46 -16.40 10.47
C ARG A 191 4.47 -15.26 10.66
N ILE A 192 4.70 -14.12 10.01
CA ILE A 192 3.76 -12.99 10.08
C ILE A 192 2.44 -13.37 9.41
N GLN A 193 2.47 -14.11 8.29
CA GLN A 193 1.25 -14.57 7.61
C GLN A 193 0.37 -15.45 8.49
N ILE A 194 0.95 -16.33 9.32
CA ILE A 194 0.21 -17.15 10.29
C ILE A 194 -0.54 -16.23 11.27
N THR A 195 0.16 -15.27 11.88
CA THR A 195 -0.45 -14.31 12.81
C THR A 195 -1.53 -13.45 12.14
N LEU A 196 -1.34 -13.05 10.87
CA LEU A 196 -2.35 -12.32 10.10
C LEU A 196 -3.60 -13.17 9.88
N GLY A 197 -3.45 -14.45 9.54
CA GLY A 197 -4.59 -15.34 9.36
C GLY A 197 -5.39 -15.58 10.63
N ASP A 198 -4.74 -15.70 11.77
CA ASP A 198 -5.41 -15.80 13.08
C ASP A 198 -6.23 -14.55 13.41
N ARG A 199 -5.78 -13.37 12.95
CA ARG A 199 -6.45 -12.09 13.15
C ARG A 199 -7.50 -11.77 12.08
N LEU A 200 -7.53 -12.50 10.96
CA LEU A 200 -8.35 -12.18 9.78
C LEU A 200 -9.83 -12.00 10.09
N GLY A 201 -10.39 -12.82 10.99
CA GLY A 201 -11.80 -12.74 11.39
C GLY A 201 -12.18 -11.44 12.10
N GLN A 202 -11.21 -10.73 12.67
CA GLN A 202 -11.38 -9.48 13.41
C GLN A 202 -11.08 -8.24 12.56
N MET A 203 -10.44 -8.42 11.40
CA MET A 203 -10.08 -7.33 10.50
C MET A 203 -11.32 -6.67 9.88
N SER A 204 -11.22 -5.37 9.65
CA SER A 204 -12.18 -4.61 8.87
C SER A 204 -12.15 -5.09 7.40
N PRO A 205 -13.21 -4.84 6.60
CA PRO A 205 -13.13 -5.08 5.17
C PRO A 205 -12.01 -4.27 4.48
N ALA A 206 -11.68 -3.08 4.98
CA ALA A 206 -10.62 -2.25 4.42
C ALA A 206 -9.22 -2.82 4.66
N ASP A 207 -8.97 -3.32 5.88
CA ASP A 207 -7.74 -4.05 6.21
C ASP A 207 -7.56 -5.28 5.32
N VAL A 208 -8.63 -6.09 5.18
CA VAL A 208 -8.57 -7.33 4.38
C VAL A 208 -8.33 -7.01 2.90
N ALA A 209 -9.00 -5.98 2.37
CA ALA A 209 -8.80 -5.53 0.99
C ALA A 209 -7.35 -5.08 0.77
N SER A 210 -6.83 -4.24 1.67
CA SER A 210 -5.47 -3.68 1.60
C SER A 210 -4.40 -4.76 1.75
N MET A 211 -4.58 -5.69 2.69
CA MET A 211 -3.70 -6.84 2.87
C MET A 211 -3.66 -7.69 1.59
N ALA A 212 -4.82 -8.15 1.12
CA ALA A 212 -4.88 -9.06 -0.01
C ALA A 212 -4.39 -8.40 -1.31
N SER A 213 -4.68 -7.11 -1.53
CA SER A 213 -4.17 -6.37 -2.68
C SER A 213 -2.65 -6.20 -2.63
N THR A 214 -2.09 -5.92 -1.45
CA THR A 214 -0.65 -5.78 -1.22
C THR A 214 0.10 -7.08 -1.53
N LEU A 215 -0.35 -8.20 -0.95
CA LEU A 215 0.31 -9.49 -1.13
C LEU A 215 0.24 -9.96 -2.58
N ARG A 216 -0.91 -9.82 -3.25
CA ARG A 216 -1.02 -10.12 -4.68
C ARG A 216 -0.10 -9.25 -5.54
N ARG A 217 0.05 -7.97 -5.20
CA ARG A 217 0.89 -7.03 -5.98
C ARG A 217 2.35 -7.46 -6.06
N VAL A 218 2.85 -8.18 -5.06
CA VAL A 218 4.21 -8.73 -5.02
C VAL A 218 4.30 -10.22 -5.37
N GLY A 219 3.23 -10.80 -5.91
CA GLY A 219 3.23 -12.16 -6.43
C GLY A 219 3.13 -13.27 -5.38
N VAL A 220 2.59 -12.98 -4.19
CA VAL A 220 2.17 -14.03 -3.24
C VAL A 220 1.04 -14.84 -3.89
N ALA A 221 1.12 -16.17 -3.82
CA ALA A 221 0.31 -17.07 -4.64
C ALA A 221 -1.18 -17.02 -4.24
N VAL A 222 -2.07 -16.98 -5.22
CA VAL A 222 -3.53 -16.80 -4.99
C VAL A 222 -4.20 -17.96 -4.27
N ASP A 223 -3.61 -19.15 -4.38
CA ASP A 223 -4.03 -20.38 -3.71
C ASP A 223 -3.43 -20.51 -2.30
N GLU A 224 -2.59 -19.57 -1.89
CA GLU A 224 -2.14 -19.48 -0.52
C GLU A 224 -3.34 -19.28 0.42
N TRP A 225 -3.30 -20.02 1.52
CA TRP A 225 -4.40 -20.13 2.47
C TRP A 225 -4.90 -18.77 2.97
N LEU A 226 -3.99 -17.81 3.17
CA LEU A 226 -4.30 -16.46 3.65
C LEU A 226 -5.11 -15.67 2.61
N LEU A 227 -4.71 -15.70 1.33
CA LEU A 227 -5.44 -15.02 0.26
C LEU A 227 -6.80 -15.68 -0.03
N THR A 228 -6.87 -17.00 0.07
CA THR A 228 -8.14 -17.74 -0.02
C THR A 228 -9.10 -17.33 1.10
N ALA A 229 -8.61 -17.25 2.34
CA ALA A 229 -9.39 -16.82 3.50
C ALA A 229 -9.79 -15.34 3.38
N ALA A 230 -8.90 -14.46 2.92
CA ALA A 230 -9.18 -13.05 2.69
C ALA A 230 -10.31 -12.86 1.66
N ARG A 231 -10.29 -13.61 0.55
CA ARG A 231 -11.36 -13.56 -0.46
C ARG A 231 -12.71 -14.00 0.12
N ARG A 232 -12.73 -15.01 0.99
CA ARG A 232 -13.94 -15.42 1.69
C ARG A 232 -14.45 -14.29 2.59
N ARG A 233 -13.56 -13.68 3.38
CA ARG A 233 -13.90 -12.57 4.28
C ARG A 233 -14.45 -11.37 3.51
N LEU A 234 -13.83 -11.00 2.38
CA LEU A 234 -14.35 -9.94 1.50
C LEU A 234 -15.75 -10.25 0.97
N ALA A 235 -16.04 -11.50 0.63
CA ALA A 235 -17.38 -11.89 0.19
C ALA A 235 -18.43 -11.81 1.31
N GLU A 236 -18.03 -12.04 2.57
CA GLU A 236 -18.91 -11.95 3.73
C GLU A 236 -19.20 -10.51 4.16
N THR A 237 -18.30 -9.57 3.84
CA THR A 237 -18.38 -8.16 4.27
C THR A 237 -18.77 -7.20 3.15
N GLN A 238 -18.97 -7.70 1.92
CA GLN A 238 -19.44 -6.87 0.81
C GLN A 238 -20.87 -6.38 1.07
N ARG A 239 -21.10 -5.09 0.89
CA ARG A 239 -22.41 -4.47 1.07
C ARG A 239 -23.33 -4.78 -0.11
N SER A 240 -24.63 -4.58 0.08
CA SER A 240 -25.65 -4.79 -0.97
C SER A 240 -25.55 -3.82 -2.15
N ASP A 241 -24.87 -2.68 -1.98
CA ASP A 241 -24.56 -1.74 -3.07
C ASP A 241 -23.28 -2.10 -3.84
N GLY A 242 -22.64 -3.23 -3.48
CA GLY A 242 -21.43 -3.74 -4.12
C GLY A 242 -20.13 -3.21 -3.52
N GLY A 243 -20.18 -2.19 -2.67
CA GLY A 243 -18.99 -1.59 -2.06
C GLY A 243 -18.55 -2.26 -0.76
N TRP A 244 -17.42 -1.80 -0.23
CA TRP A 244 -16.94 -2.09 1.12
C TRP A 244 -16.75 -0.81 1.91
N THR A 245 -16.95 -0.91 3.23
CA THR A 245 -16.78 0.22 4.15
C THR A 245 -15.29 0.50 4.39
N SER A 246 -14.90 1.77 4.30
CA SER A 246 -13.59 2.25 4.74
C SER A 246 -13.56 2.57 6.23
N ASP A 247 -12.40 2.34 6.87
CA ASP A 247 -12.14 2.78 8.25
C ASP A 247 -11.94 4.30 8.35
N ASP A 248 -11.60 4.97 7.24
CA ASP A 248 -11.45 6.42 7.13
C ASP A 248 -12.78 7.15 6.80
N GLY A 249 -13.89 6.40 6.79
CA GLY A 249 -15.22 6.89 6.54
C GLY A 249 -15.67 6.82 5.08
N SER A 250 -16.97 7.08 4.86
CA SER A 250 -17.65 6.78 3.59
C SER A 250 -17.09 7.47 2.34
N ALA A 251 -16.34 8.57 2.50
CA ALA A 251 -15.65 9.23 1.39
C ALA A 251 -14.57 8.35 0.75
N PHE A 252 -14.02 7.40 1.52
CA PHE A 252 -12.96 6.49 1.09
C PHE A 252 -13.46 5.09 0.71
N ASP A 253 -14.78 4.84 0.75
CA ASP A 253 -15.36 3.55 0.35
C ASP A 253 -14.99 3.15 -1.09
N VAL A 254 -14.84 4.14 -1.98
CA VAL A 254 -14.40 3.91 -3.37
C VAL A 254 -12.97 3.38 -3.39
N HIS A 255 -12.07 3.96 -2.58
CA HIS A 255 -10.68 3.49 -2.48
C HIS A 255 -10.62 2.06 -1.94
N THR A 256 -11.37 1.76 -0.87
CA THR A 256 -11.46 0.40 -0.32
C THR A 256 -12.03 -0.58 -1.36
N THR A 257 -13.03 -0.17 -2.12
CA THR A 257 -13.64 -1.01 -3.17
C THR A 257 -12.66 -1.29 -4.31
N LEU A 258 -11.85 -0.30 -4.72
CA LEU A 258 -10.76 -0.50 -5.69
C LEU A 258 -9.71 -1.48 -5.18
N ALA A 259 -9.31 -1.38 -3.90
CA ALA A 259 -8.40 -2.35 -3.27
C ALA A 259 -9.00 -3.77 -3.25
N ALA A 260 -10.29 -3.91 -2.93
CA ALA A 260 -10.99 -5.20 -2.95
C ALA A 260 -11.06 -5.79 -4.38
N ILE A 261 -11.28 -4.97 -5.41
CA ILE A 261 -11.19 -5.39 -6.80
C ILE A 261 -9.77 -5.87 -7.13
N ARG A 262 -8.72 -5.16 -6.70
CA ARG A 262 -7.32 -5.59 -6.90
C ARG A 262 -7.02 -6.92 -6.21
N ALA A 263 -7.55 -7.11 -5.00
CA ALA A 263 -7.40 -8.33 -4.21
C ALA A 263 -8.08 -9.57 -4.81
N THR A 264 -9.08 -9.39 -5.69
CA THR A 264 -9.96 -10.47 -6.16
C THR A 264 -9.79 -10.84 -7.63
N ARG A 265 -8.94 -10.11 -8.35
CA ARG A 265 -8.48 -10.48 -9.69
C ARG A 265 -7.46 -11.61 -9.64
#